data_AF-A0A3B9LF99-F1
#
_entry.id   AF-A0A3B9LF99-F1
#
_cell.length_a   1.000
_cell.length_b   1.000
_cell.length_c   1.000
_cell.angle_alpha   90.00
_cell.angle_beta   90.00
_cell.angle_gamma   90.00
#
_symmetry.space_group_name_H-M   'P 1'
#
loop_
_entity.id
_entity.type
_entity.pdbx_description
1 polymer ?
#
loop_
_entity_poly.entity_id
_entity_poly.type
_entity_poly.pdbx_seq_one_letter_code
_entity_poly.pdbx_strand_id
1 'polypeptide(L)'
;LPVWVQVMNRAAQRYPPQDFQPTMPVQHAMVCSLSNHLATTGCEAAGTAYEIDLPVDKIPTVACEVHGGDQMFANKLENFGQKAVTFPNKLFQSFKKFFGGK
;
A
#
# COMPACT_ATOMS: atom_id res chain seq x y z
N LEU A 1 19.01 22.94 17.03
CA LEU A 1 19.23 21.54 16.57
C LEU A 1 20.54 20.90 17.08
N PRO A 2 21.72 21.55 17.11
CA PRO A 2 22.98 20.86 17.46
C PRO A 2 22.98 20.15 18.82
N VAL A 3 22.41 20.78 19.85
CA VAL A 3 22.28 20.16 21.19
C VAL A 3 21.37 18.93 21.15
N TRP A 4 20.26 18.98 20.41
CA TRP A 4 19.35 17.84 20.27
C TRP A 4 20.05 16.64 19.61
N VAL A 5 20.86 16.88 18.58
CA VAL A 5 21.66 15.82 17.93
C VAL A 5 22.62 15.18 18.94
N GLN A 6 23.33 15.96 19.75
CA GLN A 6 24.23 15.42 20.77
C GLN A 6 23.48 14.55 21.81
N VAL A 7 22.32 15.01 22.27
CA VAL A 7 21.46 14.27 23.20
C VAL A 7 21.00 12.96 22.59
N MET A 8 20.48 12.98 21.35
CA MET A 8 19.99 11.76 20.68
C MET A 8 21.11 10.77 20.38
N ASN A 9 22.30 11.24 19.98
CA ASN A 9 23.47 10.39 19.79
C ASN A 9 23.89 9.68 21.08
N ARG A 10 23.81 10.36 22.23
CA ARG A 10 24.08 9.73 23.54
C ARG A 10 22.96 8.76 23.94
N ALA A 11 21.70 9.12 23.70
CA ALA A 11 20.54 8.29 24.01
C ALA A 11 20.48 7.01 23.18
N ALA A 12 20.94 7.03 21.92
CA ALA A 12 20.96 5.87 21.02
C ALA A 12 21.78 4.69 21.56
N GLN A 13 22.73 4.94 22.47
CA GLN A 13 23.49 3.89 23.17
C GLN A 13 22.58 3.04 24.10
N ARG A 14 21.50 3.63 24.61
CA ARG A 14 20.51 2.97 25.49
C ARG A 14 19.26 2.52 24.73
N TYR A 15 18.87 3.29 23.72
CA TYR A 15 17.68 3.09 22.89
C TYR A 15 18.13 2.96 21.42
N PRO A 16 18.61 1.78 21.00
CA PRO A 16 19.04 1.58 19.63
C PRO A 16 17.85 1.76 18.67
N PRO A 17 18.09 2.22 17.43
CA PRO A 17 17.05 2.29 16.41
C PRO A 17 16.32 0.96 16.29
N GLN A 18 15.00 1.04 16.18
CA GLN A 18 14.13 -0.10 15.92
C GLN A 18 13.30 0.22 14.69
N ASP A 19 12.95 -0.82 13.94
CA ASP A 19 11.97 -0.67 12.87
C ASP A 19 10.64 -0.21 13.46
N PHE A 20 9.95 0.66 12.73
CA PHE A 20 8.61 1.08 13.11
C PHE A 20 7.69 -0.13 13.16
N GLN A 21 6.99 -0.30 14.29
CA GLN A 21 5.98 -1.34 14.48
C GLN A 21 4.60 -0.65 14.47
N PRO A 22 3.84 -0.72 13.36
CA PRO A 22 2.52 -0.11 13.30
C PRO A 22 1.60 -0.75 14.35
N THR A 23 0.95 0.07 15.15
CA THR A 23 -0.07 -0.39 16.11
C THR A 23 -1.47 -0.51 15.47
N MET A 24 -1.58 -0.17 14.19
CA MET A 24 -2.79 -0.24 13.39
C MET A 24 -2.45 -0.66 11.95
N PRO A 25 -3.41 -1.19 11.17
CA PRO A 25 -3.18 -1.52 9.77
C PRO A 25 -2.80 -0.28 8.97
N VAL A 26 -1.64 -0.32 8.34
CA VAL A 26 -1.15 0.69 7.41
C VAL A 26 -1.17 0.14 5.99
N GLN A 27 -1.45 1.00 5.02
CA GLN A 27 -1.39 0.69 3.60
C GLN A 27 -0.63 1.79 2.88
N HIS A 28 0.17 1.34 1.93
CA HIS A 28 0.92 2.19 1.03
C HIS A 28 0.01 2.84 0.00
N ALA A 29 0.10 4.16 -0.15
CA ALA A 29 -0.71 4.95 -1.05
C ALA A 29 0.13 5.99 -1.80
N MET A 30 -0.34 6.36 -2.99
CA MET A 30 0.21 7.45 -3.79
C MET A 30 -0.72 8.64 -3.71
N VAL A 31 -0.23 9.77 -3.20
CA VAL A 31 -1.03 10.98 -2.98
C VAL A 31 -0.38 12.20 -3.64
N CYS A 32 -1.18 13.23 -3.91
CA CYS A 32 -0.69 14.48 -4.48
C CYS A 32 -0.26 15.44 -3.36
N SER A 33 0.93 16.04 -3.49
CA SER A 33 1.46 17.03 -2.53
C SER A 33 0.69 18.35 -2.47
N LEU A 34 -0.18 18.63 -3.45
CA LEU A 34 -1.00 19.84 -3.47
C LEU A 34 -2.40 19.62 -2.86
N SER A 35 -3.10 18.55 -3.26
CA SER A 35 -4.47 18.29 -2.81
C SER A 35 -4.57 17.31 -1.65
N ASN A 36 -3.53 16.51 -1.38
CA ASN A 36 -3.55 15.36 -0.47
C ASN A 36 -4.59 14.27 -0.83
N HIS A 37 -5.15 14.32 -2.04
CA HIS A 37 -6.01 13.28 -2.58
C HIS A 37 -5.18 12.22 -3.34
N LEU A 38 -5.82 11.13 -3.75
CA LEU A 38 -5.15 10.06 -4.50
C LEU A 38 -4.53 10.62 -5.77
N ALA A 39 -3.25 10.30 -5.99
CA ALA A 39 -2.52 10.81 -7.14
C ALA A 39 -3.10 10.25 -8.45
N THR A 40 -3.15 11.11 -9.46
CA THR A 40 -3.49 10.75 -10.85
C THR A 40 -2.21 10.65 -11.69
N THR A 41 -2.30 10.12 -12.91
CA THR A 41 -1.18 10.14 -13.87
C THR A 41 -0.67 11.56 -14.15
N GLY A 42 -1.55 12.57 -14.09
CA GLY A 42 -1.15 13.97 -14.16
C GLY A 42 -0.33 14.44 -12.97
N CYS A 43 -0.55 13.89 -11.77
CA CYS A 43 0.28 14.20 -10.59
C CYS A 43 1.70 13.65 -10.77
N GLU A 44 1.84 12.46 -11.34
CA GLU A 44 3.15 11.86 -11.64
C GLU A 44 3.89 12.68 -12.70
N ALA A 45 3.21 13.03 -13.80
CA ALA A 45 3.77 13.87 -14.86
C ALA A 45 4.19 15.26 -14.35
N ALA A 46 3.46 15.81 -13.38
CA ALA A 46 3.76 17.09 -12.74
C ALA A 46 4.83 17.00 -11.63
N GLY A 47 5.29 15.80 -11.27
CA GLY A 47 6.24 15.60 -10.16
C GLY A 47 5.67 15.91 -8.78
N THR A 48 4.34 15.84 -8.62
CA THR A 48 3.64 16.12 -7.35
C THR A 48 3.08 14.87 -6.69
N ALA A 49 3.16 13.71 -7.34
CA ALA A 49 2.82 12.43 -6.73
C ALA A 49 3.94 11.95 -5.81
N TYR A 50 3.59 11.49 -4.61
CA TYR A 50 4.54 10.85 -3.69
C TYR A 50 3.89 9.68 -2.95
N GLU A 51 4.75 8.74 -2.57
CA GLU A 51 4.40 7.53 -1.82
C GLU A 51 4.37 7.81 -0.31
N ILE A 52 3.36 7.29 0.38
CA ILE A 52 3.23 7.39 1.83
C ILE A 52 2.49 6.17 2.41
N ASP A 53 2.91 5.73 3.58
CA ASP A 53 2.17 4.74 4.37
C ASP A 53 1.18 5.46 5.29
N LEU A 54 -0.11 5.14 5.13
CA LEU A 54 -1.19 5.72 5.93
C LEU A 54 -1.98 4.61 6.63
N PRO A 55 -2.55 4.89 7.81
CA PRO A 55 -3.60 4.04 8.36
C PRO A 55 -4.71 3.85 7.33
N VAL A 56 -5.25 2.65 7.21
CA VAL A 56 -6.24 2.31 6.18
C VAL A 56 -7.47 3.24 6.23
N ASP A 57 -7.87 3.69 7.42
CA ASP A 57 -9.00 4.62 7.63
C ASP A 57 -8.68 6.08 7.27
N LYS A 58 -7.41 6.39 6.97
CA LYS A 58 -6.93 7.74 6.59
C LYS A 58 -6.55 7.84 5.13
N ILE A 59 -6.69 6.76 4.35
CA ILE A 59 -6.43 6.80 2.92
C ILE A 59 -7.55 7.61 2.24
N PRO A 60 -7.22 8.66 1.48
CA PRO A 60 -8.22 9.41 0.72
C PRO A 60 -8.94 8.50 -0.28
N THR A 61 -10.24 8.68 -0.46
CA THR A 61 -11.04 7.93 -1.44
C THR A 61 -11.27 8.72 -2.73
N VAL A 62 -10.91 10.00 -2.74
CA VAL A 62 -11.10 10.92 -3.86
C VAL A 62 -9.79 11.05 -4.62
N ALA A 63 -9.87 11.12 -5.94
CA ALA A 63 -8.72 11.40 -6.80
C ALA A 63 -8.45 12.90 -6.88
N CYS A 64 -7.18 13.24 -7.11
CA CYS A 64 -6.75 14.60 -7.28
C CYS A 64 -7.54 15.32 -8.38
N GLU A 65 -8.17 16.42 -8.00
CA GLU A 65 -8.93 17.33 -8.84
C GLU A 65 -8.04 18.42 -9.48
N VAL A 66 -6.82 18.58 -8.98
CA VAL A 66 -5.86 19.60 -9.45
C VAL A 66 -5.16 19.14 -10.73
N HIS A 67 -4.80 17.86 -10.81
CA HIS A 67 -4.14 17.28 -11.97
C HIS A 67 -5.06 16.24 -12.58
N GLY A 68 -5.42 16.43 -13.85
CA GLY A 68 -6.22 15.45 -14.60
C GLY A 68 -5.49 14.13 -14.82
N GLY A 69 -6.12 13.26 -15.61
CA GLY A 69 -5.60 11.92 -15.91
C GLY A 69 -6.25 10.83 -15.07
N ASP A 70 -5.82 9.60 -15.30
CA ASP A 70 -6.40 8.42 -14.68
C ASP A 70 -5.92 8.26 -13.25
N GLN A 71 -6.74 7.62 -12.42
CA GLN A 71 -6.35 7.28 -11.05
C GLN A 71 -5.18 6.29 -11.08
N MET A 72 -4.10 6.63 -10.38
CA MET A 72 -3.01 5.70 -10.17
C MET A 72 -3.49 4.64 -9.19
N PHE A 73 -3.28 3.36 -9.50
CA PHE A 73 -3.82 2.23 -8.73
C PHE A 73 -3.40 2.27 -7.24
N ALA A 74 -4.23 2.90 -6.40
CA ALA A 74 -4.11 2.89 -4.94
C ALA A 74 -4.66 1.59 -4.30
N ASN A 75 -5.14 0.65 -5.12
CA ASN A 75 -5.81 -0.58 -4.67
C ASN A 75 -5.08 -1.85 -5.14
N LYS A 76 -3.78 -2.00 -4.85
CA LYS A 76 -3.13 -3.32 -5.01
C LYS A 76 -3.70 -4.38 -4.06
N LEU A 77 -4.46 -3.99 -3.03
CA LEU A 77 -5.12 -4.92 -2.10
C LEU A 77 -6.42 -5.56 -2.64
N GLU A 78 -7.16 -4.92 -3.56
CA GLU A 78 -8.38 -5.56 -4.10
C GLU A 78 -8.08 -6.72 -5.06
N ASN A 79 -6.90 -6.71 -5.71
CA ASN A 79 -6.52 -7.71 -6.71
C ASN A 79 -5.99 -9.04 -6.12
N PHE A 80 -5.55 -9.07 -4.86
CA PHE A 80 -5.09 -10.32 -4.22
C PHE A 80 -6.25 -11.14 -3.61
N GLY A 81 -7.33 -10.48 -3.15
CA GLY A 81 -8.50 -11.17 -2.60
C GLY A 81 -9.38 -11.86 -3.65
N GLN A 82 -9.56 -11.25 -4.83
CA GLN A 82 -10.45 -11.79 -5.87
C GLN A 82 -9.84 -12.98 -6.63
N LYS A 83 -8.52 -13.04 -6.79
CA LYS A 83 -7.84 -14.16 -7.47
C LYS A 83 -7.74 -15.44 -6.63
N ALA A 84 -7.81 -15.35 -5.30
CA ALA A 84 -7.76 -16.51 -4.42
C ALA A 84 -9.11 -17.26 -4.30
N VAL A 85 -10.23 -16.59 -4.58
CA VAL A 85 -11.58 -17.17 -4.45
C VAL A 85 -12.04 -17.89 -5.73
N THR A 86 -11.40 -17.65 -6.88
CA THR A 86 -11.83 -18.20 -8.19
C THR A 86 -11.10 -19.46 -8.66
N PHE A 87 -10.07 -19.93 -7.94
CA PHE A 87 -9.41 -21.22 -8.19
C PHE A 87 -9.16 -21.92 -6.86
N PRO A 88 -9.79 -23.08 -6.57
CA PRO A 88 -9.45 -24.32 -7.29
C PRO A 88 -10.58 -25.37 -7.31
N ASN A 89 -11.78 -25.11 -7.86
CA ASN A 89 -12.81 -26.15 -7.94
C ASN A 89 -12.80 -26.98 -9.24
N LYS A 90 -12.00 -26.59 -10.24
CA LYS A 90 -11.91 -27.27 -11.54
C LYS A 90 -10.74 -28.27 -11.66
N LEU A 91 -9.74 -28.20 -10.78
CA LEU A 91 -8.59 -29.14 -10.81
C LEU A 91 -8.92 -30.50 -10.17
N PHE A 92 -9.77 -30.54 -9.15
CA PHE A 92 -10.11 -31.80 -8.45
C PHE A 92 -11.14 -32.67 -9.18
N GLN A 93 -11.94 -32.12 -10.10
CA GLN A 93 -12.93 -32.91 -10.85
C GLN A 93 -12.30 -33.75 -11.98
N SER A 94 -11.13 -33.37 -12.49
CA SER A 94 -10.44 -34.11 -13.56
C SER A 94 -9.80 -35.41 -13.05
N PHE A 95 -9.24 -35.41 -11.82
CA PHE A 95 -8.58 -36.58 -11.25
C PHE A 95 -9.54 -37.73 -10.87
N LYS A 96 -10.79 -37.42 -10.50
CA LYS A 96 -11.80 -38.44 -10.18
C LYS A 96 -12.27 -39.22 -11.42
N LYS A 97 -12.16 -38.62 -12.61
CA LYS A 97 -12.56 -39.26 -13.88
C LYS A 97 -11.50 -40.21 -14.44
N PHE A 98 -10.25 -40.11 -13.98
CA PHE A 98 -9.14 -40.92 -14.49
C PHE A 98 -8.77 -42.12 -13.60
N PHE A 99 -9.09 -42.07 -12.29
CA PHE A 99 -8.75 -43.15 -11.34
C PHE A 99 -9.97 -43.86 -10.70
N GLY A 100 -11.19 -43.55 -11.11
CA GLY A 100 -12.42 -44.20 -10.63
C GLY A 100 -12.90 -45.29 -11.58
N GLY A 101 -12.24 -46.45 -11.54
CA GLY A 101 -12.54 -47.60 -12.37
C GLY A 101 -13.88 -48.27 -12.07
N LYS A 102 -14.42 -48.92 -13.11
CA LYS A 102 -15.11 -50.20 -13.01
C LYS A 102 -14.29 -51.20 -13.81
#